data_AF-A0A066RQR7-F1
#
_entry.id   AF-A0A066RQR7-F1
#
_cell.length_a   1.000
_cell.length_b   1.000
_cell.length_c   1.000
_cell.angle_alpha   90.00
_cell.angle_beta   90.00
_cell.angle_gamma   90.00
#
_symmetry.space_group_name_H-M   'P 1'
#
loop_
_entity.id
_entity.type
_entity.pdbx_description
1 polymer ?
#
loop_
_entity_poly.entity_id
_entity_poly.type
_entity_poly.pdbx_seq_one_letter_code
_entity_poly.pdbx_strand_id
1 'polypeptide(L)'
;MKTTQRKSELVIRAEELANKCEAFAKSLKPLSDCEEVVLEILRLAMLNREVIHIFPSYYPHVNDFDITVLPKTESYASASQHKLYENSVKLVDCNGKSDSALKALLAIEDKLLELIAEAKDKQEVAA
;
A
#
# COMPACT_ATOMS: atom_id res chain seq x y z
N MET A 1 22.38 52.35 -2.16
CA MET A 1 22.15 51.80 -0.80
C MET A 1 21.17 50.64 -0.92
N LYS A 2 21.54 49.41 -0.55
CA LYS A 2 20.63 48.25 -0.60
C LYS A 2 19.86 48.19 0.73
N THR A 3 18.55 48.37 0.66
CA THR A 3 17.64 48.28 1.80
C THR A 3 17.46 46.80 2.15
N THR A 4 18.10 46.34 3.22
CA THR A 4 17.88 44.98 3.75
C THR A 4 16.50 44.95 4.41
N GLN A 5 15.53 44.31 3.76
CA GLN A 5 14.17 44.15 4.26
C GLN A 5 14.20 43.23 5.48
N ARG A 6 13.89 43.77 6.66
CA ARG A 6 13.86 43.01 7.92
C ARG A 6 12.65 42.07 7.87
N LYS A 7 12.90 40.76 7.82
CA LYS A 7 11.84 39.75 7.90
C LYS A 7 11.13 39.86 9.25
N SER A 8 9.80 39.70 9.26
CA SER A 8 9.04 39.64 10.52
C SER A 8 9.35 38.35 11.26
N GLU A 9 9.16 38.33 12.58
CA GLU A 9 9.41 37.16 13.41
C GLU A 9 8.58 35.93 12.96
N LEU A 10 7.37 36.18 12.46
CA LEU A 10 6.51 35.16 11.87
C LEU A 10 7.15 34.50 10.63
N VAL A 11 7.77 35.31 9.77
CA VAL A 11 8.46 34.79 8.57
C VAL A 11 9.68 33.96 8.96
N ILE A 12 10.44 34.38 9.98
CA ILE A 12 11.60 33.64 10.47
C ILE A 12 11.17 32.26 11.01
N ARG A 13 10.14 32.21 11.86
CA ARG A 13 9.63 30.94 12.41
C ARG A 13 9.08 30.01 11.34
N ALA A 14 8.41 30.55 10.31
CA ALA A 14 7.92 29.76 9.18
C ALA A 14 9.08 29.13 8.39
N GLU A 15 10.16 29.88 8.15
CA GLU A 15 11.36 29.38 7.48
C GLU A 15 12.06 28.29 8.30
N GLU A 16 12.19 28.47 9.62
CA GLU A 16 12.74 27.44 10.51
C GLU A 16 11.91 26.15 10.52
N LEU A 17 10.58 26.26 10.54
CA LEU A 17 9.69 25.11 10.47
C LEU A 17 9.82 24.38 9.13
N ALA A 18 9.84 25.12 8.01
CA ALA A 18 10.01 24.54 6.69
C ALA A 18 11.33 23.76 6.58
N ASN A 19 12.44 24.33 7.07
CA ASN A 19 13.74 23.68 7.08
C ASN A 19 13.74 22.39 7.93
N LYS A 20 13.06 22.40 9.10
CA LYS A 20 12.91 21.20 9.94
C LYS A 20 12.11 20.11 9.25
N CYS A 21 11.01 20.47 8.59
CA CYS A 21 10.20 19.52 7.81
C CYS A 21 11.00 18.91 6.66
N GLU A 22 11.79 19.71 5.95
CA GLU A 22 12.64 19.22 4.86
C GLU A 22 13.74 18.27 5.37
N ALA A 23 14.39 18.61 6.49
CA ALA A 23 15.38 17.74 7.13
C ALA A 23 14.76 16.42 7.61
N PHE A 24 13.54 16.47 8.18
CA PHE A 24 12.81 15.28 8.58
C PHE A 24 12.47 14.40 7.38
N ALA A 25 11.93 14.97 6.30
CA ALA A 25 11.62 14.23 5.08
C ALA A 25 12.87 13.55 4.49
N LYS A 26 14.03 14.23 4.47
CA LYS A 26 15.31 13.66 4.04
C LYS A 26 15.84 12.56 4.97
N SER A 27 15.43 12.55 6.24
CA SER A 27 15.81 11.53 7.21
C SER A 27 14.99 10.24 7.09
N LEU A 28 13.84 10.29 6.40
CA LEU A 28 13.05 9.09 6.13
C LEU A 28 13.82 8.20 5.17
N LYS A 29 13.89 6.91 5.49
CA LYS A 29 14.48 5.93 4.59
C LYS A 29 13.58 5.79 3.35
N PRO A 30 14.15 5.60 2.15
CA PRO A 30 13.37 5.17 1.02
C PRO A 30 12.70 3.84 1.34
N LEU A 31 11.58 3.58 0.66
CA LEU A 31 10.92 2.29 0.72
C LEU A 31 11.84 1.21 0.12
N SER A 32 11.75 0.02 0.67
CA SER A 32 12.26 -1.21 0.07
C SER A 32 11.34 -1.68 -1.06
N ASP A 33 11.86 -2.49 -1.97
CA ASP A 33 11.10 -3.05 -3.09
C ASP A 33 9.81 -3.77 -2.62
N CYS A 34 9.86 -4.48 -1.49
CA CYS A 34 8.67 -5.10 -0.90
C CYS A 34 7.62 -4.07 -0.47
N GLU A 35 8.04 -2.96 0.15
CA GLU A 35 7.11 -1.91 0.59
C GLU A 35 6.49 -1.21 -0.62
N GLU A 36 7.22 -1.05 -1.73
CA GLU A 36 6.66 -0.54 -2.98
C GLU A 36 5.58 -1.46 -3.55
N VAL A 37 5.81 -2.78 -3.61
CA VAL A 37 4.80 -3.75 -4.09
C VAL A 37 3.60 -3.80 -3.15
N VAL A 38 3.80 -3.74 -1.83
CA VAL A 38 2.69 -3.65 -0.86
C VAL A 38 1.83 -2.41 -1.15
N LEU A 39 2.43 -1.25 -1.42
CA LEU A 39 1.68 -0.05 -1.79
C LEU A 39 0.91 -0.21 -3.10
N GLU A 40 1.46 -0.90 -4.10
CA GLU A 40 0.74 -1.16 -5.34
C GLU A 40 -0.44 -2.12 -5.13
N ILE A 41 -0.30 -3.15 -4.30
CA ILE A 41 -1.43 -4.01 -3.90
C ILE A 41 -2.53 -3.20 -3.19
N LEU A 42 -2.16 -2.29 -2.27
CA LEU A 42 -3.13 -1.38 -1.64
C LEU A 42 -3.85 -0.51 -2.69
N ARG A 43 -3.11 -0.05 -3.70
CA ARG A 43 -3.66 0.74 -4.80
C ARG A 43 -4.65 -0.06 -5.64
N LEU A 44 -4.32 -1.31 -5.98
CA LEU A 44 -5.23 -2.22 -6.69
C LEU A 44 -6.54 -2.42 -5.91
N ALA A 45 -6.46 -2.59 -4.60
CA ALA A 45 -7.64 -2.70 -3.73
C ALA A 45 -8.51 -1.44 -3.80
N MET A 46 -7.91 -0.25 -3.69
CA MET A 46 -8.64 1.02 -3.76
C MET A 46 -9.33 1.24 -5.12
N LEU A 47 -8.64 0.92 -6.21
CA LEU A 47 -9.14 1.16 -7.57
C LEU A 47 -10.25 0.18 -7.98
N ASN A 48 -10.31 -1.00 -7.37
CA ASN A 48 -11.24 -2.06 -7.76
C ASN A 48 -12.29 -2.39 -6.69
N ARG A 49 -12.48 -1.49 -5.70
CA ARG A 49 -13.42 -1.67 -4.58
C ARG A 49 -14.87 -1.95 -5.00
N GLU A 50 -15.29 -1.46 -6.17
CA GLU A 50 -16.64 -1.64 -6.70
C GLU A 50 -16.82 -2.98 -7.43
N VAL A 51 -15.75 -3.77 -7.57
CA VAL A 51 -15.73 -5.00 -8.36
C VAL A 51 -15.45 -6.21 -7.48
N ILE A 52 -14.49 -6.08 -6.56
CA ILE A 52 -14.01 -7.16 -5.70
C ILE A 52 -13.49 -6.57 -4.38
N HIS A 53 -13.64 -7.32 -3.29
CA HIS A 53 -13.18 -6.87 -1.98
C HIS A 53 -11.80 -7.45 -1.70
N ILE A 54 -10.78 -6.58 -1.66
CA ILE A 54 -9.40 -6.95 -1.37
C ILE A 54 -9.01 -6.32 -0.04
N PHE A 55 -8.55 -7.14 0.90
CA PHE A 55 -8.17 -6.76 2.27
C PHE A 55 -6.66 -6.96 2.47
N PRO A 56 -5.81 -6.03 2.02
CA PRO A 56 -4.40 -6.06 2.32
C PRO A 56 -4.15 -5.57 3.75
N SER A 57 -3.35 -6.30 4.51
CA SER A 57 -2.98 -5.98 5.89
C SER A 57 -1.47 -6.03 6.03
N TYR A 58 -0.85 -4.84 6.13
CA TYR A 58 0.59 -4.72 6.33
C TYR A 58 0.90 -4.48 7.81
N TYR A 59 1.77 -5.33 8.37
CA TYR A 59 2.18 -5.31 9.77
C TYR A 59 3.67 -4.92 9.88
N PRO A 60 3.99 -3.61 9.89
CA PRO A 60 5.38 -3.14 9.84
C PRO A 60 6.22 -3.58 11.04
N HIS A 61 5.59 -3.74 12.21
CA HIS A 61 6.27 -4.07 13.45
C HIS A 61 6.76 -5.54 13.52
N VAL A 62 6.24 -6.41 12.66
CA VAL A 62 6.62 -7.84 12.59
C VAL A 62 7.08 -8.27 11.20
N ASN A 63 7.23 -7.32 10.27
CA ASN A 63 7.56 -7.57 8.86
C ASN A 63 6.64 -8.65 8.27
N ASP A 64 5.33 -8.40 8.28
CA ASP A 64 4.34 -9.35 7.78
C ASP A 64 3.33 -8.66 6.87
N PHE A 65 2.84 -9.41 5.90
CA PHE A 65 1.80 -8.96 4.99
C PHE A 65 0.79 -10.07 4.76
N ASP A 66 -0.46 -9.79 5.14
CA ASP A 66 -1.58 -10.69 4.90
C ASP A 66 -2.51 -10.11 3.85
N ILE A 67 -3.12 -10.99 3.07
CA ILE A 67 -4.13 -10.61 2.10
C ILE A 67 -5.31 -11.59 2.15
N THR A 68 -6.51 -11.03 2.11
CA THR A 68 -7.74 -11.79 1.90
C THR A 68 -8.53 -11.15 0.77
N VAL A 69 -9.08 -11.98 -0.12
CA VAL A 69 -9.91 -11.53 -1.24
C VAL A 69 -11.28 -12.21 -1.14
N LEU A 70 -12.33 -11.41 -1.15
CA LEU A 70 -13.72 -11.84 -1.09
C LEU A 70 -14.46 -11.39 -2.36
N PRO A 71 -15.48 -12.14 -2.81
CA PRO A 71 -16.35 -11.64 -3.86
C PRO A 71 -17.12 -10.40 -3.38
N LYS A 72 -17.51 -9.51 -4.30
CA LYS A 72 -18.29 -8.30 -3.98
C LYS A 72 -19.59 -8.59 -3.23
N THR A 73 -20.19 -9.75 -3.49
CA THR A 73 -21.46 -10.17 -2.89
C THR A 73 -21.31 -10.72 -1.47
N GLU A 74 -20.08 -10.88 -0.97
CA GLU A 74 -19.84 -11.47 0.35
C GLU A 74 -20.29 -10.55 1.48
N SER A 75 -20.89 -11.16 2.51
CA SER A 75 -21.34 -10.45 3.72
C SER A 75 -20.24 -10.47 4.78
N TYR A 76 -19.83 -9.28 5.23
CA TYR A 76 -18.84 -9.15 6.31
C TYR A 76 -19.37 -9.55 7.69
N ALA A 77 -20.69 -9.67 7.85
CA ALA A 77 -21.33 -10.07 9.10
C ALA A 77 -21.41 -11.60 9.27
N SER A 78 -21.07 -12.36 8.23
CA SER A 78 -21.08 -13.83 8.28
C SER A 78 -19.91 -14.37 9.09
N ALA A 79 -20.16 -15.37 9.94
CA ALA A 79 -19.11 -16.10 10.66
C ALA A 79 -18.23 -16.94 9.70
N SER A 80 -18.72 -17.25 8.51
CA SER A 80 -17.97 -17.93 7.45
C SER A 80 -18.03 -17.11 6.17
N GLN A 81 -16.88 -16.60 5.74
CA GLN A 81 -16.72 -15.88 4.49
C GLN A 81 -16.18 -16.82 3.41
N HIS A 82 -16.73 -16.75 2.20
CA HIS A 82 -16.19 -17.45 1.05
C HIS A 82 -15.01 -16.65 0.48
N LYS A 83 -13.79 -17.07 0.83
CA LYS A 83 -12.56 -16.44 0.34
C LYS A 83 -12.24 -16.94 -1.06
N LEU A 84 -12.04 -16.02 -1.99
CA LEU A 84 -11.51 -16.31 -3.33
C LEU A 84 -10.00 -16.58 -3.26
N TYR A 85 -9.32 -15.89 -2.34
CA TYR A 85 -7.88 -16.00 -2.13
C TYR A 85 -7.51 -15.55 -0.73
N GLU A 86 -6.50 -16.20 -0.15
CA GLU A 86 -5.89 -15.83 1.13
C GLU A 86 -4.41 -16.20 1.09
N ASN A 87 -3.55 -15.29 1.54
CA ASN A 87 -2.13 -15.54 1.64
C ASN A 87 -1.47 -14.69 2.74
N SER A 88 -0.30 -15.11 3.21
CA SER A 88 0.49 -14.44 4.24
C SER A 88 1.98 -14.54 3.88
N VAL A 89 2.71 -13.42 3.95
CA VAL A 89 4.12 -13.32 3.56
C VAL A 89 4.92 -12.59 4.63
N LYS A 90 5.93 -13.29 5.15
CA LYS A 90 6.97 -12.67 6.01
C LYS A 90 7.94 -11.88 5.15
N LEU A 91 8.08 -10.60 5.46
CA LEU A 91 8.89 -9.60 4.75
C LEU A 91 10.32 -9.48 5.30
N VAL A 92 10.84 -10.58 5.85
CA VAL A 92 12.11 -10.60 6.62
C VAL A 92 13.36 -10.50 5.75
N ASP A 93 13.28 -10.84 4.46
CA ASP A 93 14.41 -10.86 3.52
C ASP A 93 14.32 -9.80 2.41
N CYS A 94 13.41 -8.84 2.53
CA CYS A 94 13.15 -7.76 1.56
C CYS A 94 14.33 -6.82 1.25
N ASN A 95 15.44 -6.94 1.98
CA ASN A 95 16.70 -6.22 1.72
C ASN A 95 17.92 -7.16 1.80
N GLY A 96 17.70 -8.47 1.65
CA GLY A 96 18.68 -9.55 1.87
C GLY A 96 19.15 -10.22 0.57
N LYS A 97 19.92 -11.32 0.70
CA LYS A 97 20.43 -12.10 -0.45
C LYS A 97 19.37 -12.97 -1.16
N SER A 98 18.17 -13.07 -0.61
CA SER A 98 17.08 -13.88 -1.15
C SER A 98 15.89 -12.97 -1.39
N ASP A 99 15.45 -12.87 -2.65
CA ASP A 99 14.28 -12.07 -3.02
C ASP A 99 12.98 -12.87 -2.81
N SER A 100 12.91 -13.71 -1.77
CA SER A 100 11.80 -14.66 -1.64
C SER A 100 10.50 -13.97 -1.26
N ALA A 101 10.53 -13.00 -0.33
CA ALA A 101 9.38 -12.19 -0.01
C ALA A 101 8.92 -11.34 -1.20
N LEU A 102 9.84 -10.70 -1.92
CA LEU A 102 9.49 -9.89 -3.09
C LEU A 102 8.80 -10.74 -4.16
N LYS A 103 9.33 -11.93 -4.47
CA LYS A 103 8.70 -12.85 -5.41
C LYS A 103 7.32 -13.32 -4.96
N ALA A 104 7.15 -13.56 -3.66
CA ALA A 104 5.85 -13.92 -3.10
C ALA A 104 4.84 -12.77 -3.21
N LEU A 105 5.26 -11.53 -2.98
CA LEU A 105 4.43 -10.34 -3.16
C LEU A 105 4.03 -10.13 -4.63
N LEU A 106 4.97 -10.25 -5.57
CA LEU A 106 4.67 -10.16 -7.00
C LEU A 106 3.69 -11.26 -7.45
N ALA A 107 3.83 -12.48 -6.94
CA ALA A 107 2.87 -13.55 -7.22
C ALA A 107 1.47 -13.26 -6.64
N ILE A 108 1.39 -12.58 -5.49
CA ILE A 108 0.12 -12.09 -4.95
C ILE A 108 -0.46 -11.02 -5.89
N GLU A 109 0.34 -10.04 -6.30
CA GLU A 109 -0.09 -8.98 -7.23
C GLU A 109 -0.64 -9.56 -8.54
N ASP A 110 0.09 -10.47 -9.18
CA ASP A 110 -0.36 -11.18 -10.38
C ASP A 110 -1.71 -11.88 -10.14
N LYS A 111 -1.84 -12.57 -9.00
CA LYS A 111 -3.10 -13.26 -8.67
C LYS A 111 -4.26 -12.30 -8.47
N LEU A 112 -4.02 -11.12 -7.91
CA LEU A 112 -5.04 -10.08 -7.79
C LEU A 112 -5.48 -9.56 -9.14
N LEU A 113 -4.54 -9.32 -10.07
CA LEU A 113 -4.88 -8.86 -11.42
C LEU A 113 -5.79 -9.87 -12.14
N GLU A 114 -5.50 -11.17 -12.03
CA GLU A 114 -6.37 -12.24 -12.54
C GLU A 114 -7.78 -12.17 -11.94
N LEU A 115 -7.88 -12.15 -10.61
CA LEU A 115 -9.17 -12.14 -9.91
C LEU A 115 -9.99 -10.87 -10.19
N ILE A 116 -9.32 -9.73 -10.33
CA ILE A 116 -9.95 -8.46 -10.72
C ILE A 116 -10.51 -8.56 -12.13
N ALA A 117 -9.74 -9.09 -13.09
CA ALA A 117 -10.19 -9.26 -14.47
C ALA A 117 -11.43 -10.17 -14.53
N GLU A 118 -11.36 -11.35 -13.88
CA GLU A 118 -12.50 -12.28 -13.82
C GLU A 118 -13.75 -11.64 -13.19
N ALA A 119 -13.59 -10.83 -12.15
CA ALA A 119 -14.70 -10.16 -11.49
C ALA A 119 -15.32 -9.05 -12.36
N LYS A 120 -14.50 -8.32 -13.14
CA LYS A 120 -15.01 -7.34 -14.12
C LYS A 120 -15.80 -8.02 -15.22
N ASP A 121 -15.29 -9.09 -15.80
CA ASP A 121 -15.97 -9.84 -16.86
C ASP A 121 -17.35 -10.34 -16.37
N LYS A 122 -17.42 -10.87 -15.15
CA LYS A 122 -18.69 -11.31 -14.54
C LYS A 122 -19.67 -10.16 -14.32
N GLN A 123 -19.17 -8.98 -13.96
CA GLN A 123 -20.02 -7.80 -13.76
C GLN A 123 -20.57 -7.27 -15.09
N GLU A 124 -19.79 -7.31 -16.17
CA GLU A 124 -20.25 -6.92 -17.51
C GLU A 124 -21.28 -7.89 -18.08
N VAL A 125 -21.11 -9.20 -17.87
CA VAL A 125 -22.08 -10.22 -18.31
C VAL A 125 -23.41 -10.13 -17.55
N ALA A 126 -23.38 -9.62 -16.31
CA ALA A 126 -24.56 -9.47 -15.46
C ALA A 126 -25.31 -8.12 -15.63
N ALA A 127 -24.75 -7.18 -16.42
CA ALA A 127 -25.31 -5.85 -16.67
C ALA A 127 -26.21 -5.81 -17.92
#